data_AF-A0A832YPR7-F1
#
_entry.id   AF-A0A832YPR7-F1
#
_cell.length_a   1.000
_cell.length_b   1.000
_cell.length_c   1.000
_cell.angle_alpha   90.00
_cell.angle_beta   90.00
_cell.angle_gamma   90.00
#
_symmetry.space_group_name_H-M   'P 1'
#
loop_
_entity.id
_entity.type
_entity.pdbx_description
1 polymer ?
#
loop_
_entity_poly.entity_id
_entity_poly.type
_entity_poly.pdbx_seq_one_letter_code
_entity_poly.pdbx_strand_id
1 'polypeptide(L)'
;LNELFTDSVVVGHNVKAFDWPFMANEYLRFGKTMPQPRAIIDTLQVARKLKLPRPHGLGPLCERFDVKLENAHDAAADAAASLLLLWKMMEANPKPFRRPLEDLQTWLTASGHDSSGNLGPGYDDLEPFDSDGKIRIDGDNLIIAFGRHRGSTLNQLATNDEGYINWLLSPNGPFQEDDRNNIRSRLNKTNGLPD
;
A
#
# COMPACT_ATOMS: atom_id res chain seq x y z
N LEU A 1 -17.61 -14.72 -15.38
CA LEU A 1 -16.63 -13.65 -15.05
C LEU A 1 -17.16 -12.66 -14.03
N ASN A 2 -18.42 -12.20 -14.08
CA ASN A 2 -18.95 -11.34 -13.00
C ASN A 2 -18.73 -11.94 -11.60
N GLU A 3 -19.00 -13.23 -11.40
CA GLU A 3 -18.71 -13.92 -10.13
C GLU A 3 -17.20 -14.06 -9.82
N LEU A 4 -16.33 -14.07 -10.84
CA LEU A 4 -14.88 -14.17 -10.64
C LEU A 4 -14.25 -12.86 -10.19
N PHE A 5 -14.83 -11.73 -10.60
CA PHE A 5 -14.30 -10.40 -10.29
C PHE A 5 -15.01 -9.71 -9.14
N THR A 6 -16.29 -10.01 -8.90
CA THR A 6 -17.03 -9.34 -7.81
C THR A 6 -16.41 -9.72 -6.46
N ASP A 7 -16.05 -8.71 -5.67
CA ASP A 7 -15.42 -8.83 -4.36
C ASP A 7 -14.08 -9.58 -4.31
N SER A 8 -13.45 -9.82 -5.47
CA SER A 8 -12.15 -10.51 -5.52
C SER A 8 -10.97 -9.53 -5.56
N VAL A 9 -9.78 -10.04 -5.24
CA VAL A 9 -8.52 -9.33 -5.44
C VAL A 9 -7.85 -9.93 -6.67
N VAL A 10 -7.73 -9.13 -7.73
CA VAL A 10 -7.07 -9.51 -8.97
C VAL A 10 -5.58 -9.21 -8.84
N VAL A 11 -4.75 -10.23 -9.05
CA VAL A 11 -3.29 -10.09 -9.05
C VAL A 11 -2.78 -10.42 -10.44
N GLY A 12 -1.88 -9.59 -10.96
CA GLY A 12 -1.24 -9.83 -12.25
C GLY A 12 -0.01 -8.94 -12.44
N HIS A 13 0.76 -9.24 -13.48
CA HIS A 13 1.93 -8.46 -13.85
C HIS A 13 1.59 -7.51 -15.00
N ASN A 14 1.71 -6.19 -14.78
CA ASN A 14 1.31 -5.16 -15.74
C ASN A 14 -0.20 -5.15 -16.07
N VAL A 15 -1.01 -5.81 -15.25
CA VAL A 15 -2.46 -6.01 -15.44
C VAL A 15 -3.23 -4.70 -15.56
N LYS A 16 -2.84 -3.64 -14.83
CA LYS A 16 -3.55 -2.35 -14.85
C LYS A 16 -3.38 -1.61 -16.17
N ALA A 17 -2.22 -1.77 -16.82
CA ALA A 17 -1.90 -1.07 -18.06
C ALA A 17 -2.25 -1.88 -19.32
N PHE A 18 -2.42 -3.20 -19.19
CA PHE A 18 -2.60 -4.09 -20.34
C PHE A 18 -3.90 -4.90 -20.28
N ASP A 19 -3.96 -5.95 -19.46
CA ASP A 19 -5.08 -6.90 -19.46
C ASP A 19 -6.41 -6.25 -19.05
N TRP A 20 -6.38 -5.38 -18.04
CA TRP A 20 -7.59 -4.75 -17.51
C TRP A 20 -8.26 -3.80 -18.51
N PRO A 21 -7.54 -2.84 -19.14
CA PRO A 21 -8.12 -2.04 -20.22
C PRO A 21 -8.60 -2.89 -21.41
N PHE A 22 -7.85 -3.94 -21.76
CA PHE A 22 -8.22 -4.84 -22.86
C PHE A 22 -9.57 -5.53 -22.58
N MET A 23 -9.71 -6.13 -21.40
CA MET A 23 -10.95 -6.75 -20.97
C MET A 23 -12.09 -5.74 -20.87
N ALA A 24 -11.84 -4.55 -20.31
CA ALA A 24 -12.86 -3.50 -20.19
C ALA A 24 -13.44 -3.09 -21.54
N ASN A 25 -12.58 -2.97 -22.55
CA ASN A 25 -12.99 -2.67 -23.92
C ASN A 25 -13.83 -3.81 -24.52
N GLU A 26 -13.46 -5.07 -24.31
CA GLU A 26 -14.26 -6.21 -24.79
C GLU A 26 -15.63 -6.29 -24.11
N TYR A 27 -15.72 -5.99 -22.81
CA TYR A 27 -17.02 -5.85 -22.14
C TYR A 27 -17.89 -4.77 -22.77
N LEU A 28 -17.28 -3.62 -23.09
CA LEU A 28 -17.97 -2.50 -23.71
C LEU A 28 -18.49 -2.86 -25.12
N ARG A 29 -17.75 -3.66 -25.90
CA ARG A 29 -18.22 -4.17 -27.20
C ARG A 29 -19.50 -5.00 -27.09
N PHE A 30 -19.71 -5.68 -25.96
CA PHE A 30 -20.93 -6.41 -25.66
C PHE A 30 -22.01 -5.57 -24.95
N GLY A 31 -21.82 -4.24 -24.85
CA GLY A 31 -22.75 -3.35 -24.15
C GLY A 31 -22.79 -3.57 -22.64
N LYS A 32 -21.72 -4.12 -22.06
CA LYS A 32 -21.59 -4.39 -20.63
C LYS A 32 -20.49 -3.55 -20.02
N THR A 33 -20.62 -3.23 -18.74
CA THR A 33 -19.52 -2.66 -17.95
C THR A 33 -18.69 -3.78 -17.33
N MET A 34 -17.38 -3.61 -17.30
CA MET A 34 -16.51 -4.56 -16.61
C MET A 34 -16.83 -4.59 -15.11
N PRO A 35 -17.05 -5.77 -14.51
CA PRO A 35 -17.25 -5.89 -13.07
C PRO A 35 -16.04 -5.34 -12.32
N GLN A 36 -16.29 -4.59 -11.26
CA GLN A 36 -15.25 -3.98 -10.44
C GLN A 36 -14.81 -4.96 -9.34
N PRO A 37 -13.52 -5.31 -9.28
CA PRO A 37 -12.98 -6.12 -8.20
C PRO A 37 -12.79 -5.28 -6.95
N ARG A 38 -12.65 -5.93 -5.81
CA ARG A 38 -12.30 -5.26 -4.55
C ARG A 38 -10.96 -4.53 -4.71
N ALA A 39 -9.99 -5.20 -5.34
CA ALA A 39 -8.72 -4.60 -5.67
C ALA A 39 -8.05 -5.21 -6.90
N ILE A 40 -7.16 -4.43 -7.52
CA ILE A 40 -6.21 -4.89 -8.53
C ILE A 40 -4.81 -4.58 -8.02
N ILE A 41 -4.02 -5.63 -7.80
CA ILE A 41 -2.62 -5.55 -7.41
C ILE A 41 -1.77 -5.88 -8.62
N ASP A 42 -1.02 -4.88 -9.08
CA ASP A 42 -0.10 -5.00 -10.21
C ASP A 42 1.32 -5.20 -9.68
N THR A 43 1.88 -6.39 -9.89
CA THR A 43 3.22 -6.74 -9.35
C THR A 43 4.34 -5.91 -9.96
N LEU A 44 4.15 -5.33 -11.16
CA LEU A 44 5.09 -4.37 -11.73
C LEU A 44 5.12 -3.07 -10.91
N GLN A 45 3.95 -2.59 -10.48
CA GLN A 45 3.86 -1.39 -9.63
C GLN A 45 4.43 -1.67 -8.23
N VAL A 46 4.16 -2.87 -7.68
CA VAL A 46 4.76 -3.31 -6.43
C VAL A 46 6.29 -3.29 -6.52
N ALA A 47 6.88 -3.89 -7.56
CA ALA A 47 8.33 -3.91 -7.77
C ALA A 47 8.94 -2.50 -7.84
N ARG A 48 8.26 -1.57 -8.53
CA ARG A 48 8.68 -0.16 -8.63
C ARG A 48 8.59 0.56 -7.29
N LYS A 49 7.50 0.35 -6.54
CA LYS A 49 7.29 0.97 -5.23
C LYS A 49 8.25 0.47 -4.16
N LEU A 50 8.63 -0.81 -4.23
CA LEU A 50 9.71 -1.39 -3.43
C LEU A 50 11.11 -0.96 -3.90
N LYS A 51 11.21 -0.12 -4.94
CA LYS A 51 12.48 0.37 -5.52
C LYS A 51 13.42 -0.78 -5.90
N LEU A 52 12.87 -1.91 -6.38
CA LEU A 52 13.67 -3.07 -6.78
C LEU A 52 14.57 -2.73 -7.98
N PRO A 53 15.75 -3.34 -8.11
CA PRO A 53 16.61 -3.13 -9.27
C PRO A 53 15.94 -3.63 -10.55
N ARG A 54 16.16 -2.89 -11.66
CA ARG A 54 15.77 -3.31 -13.00
C ARG A 54 16.53 -4.58 -13.43
N PRO A 55 16.00 -5.35 -14.41
CA PRO A 55 14.71 -5.17 -15.10
C PRO A 55 13.50 -5.61 -14.25
N HIS A 56 12.32 -5.05 -14.55
CA HIS A 56 11.07 -5.33 -13.83
C HIS A 56 10.09 -6.23 -14.60
N GLY A 57 10.55 -6.94 -15.63
CA GLY A 57 9.71 -7.94 -16.29
C GLY A 57 9.41 -9.13 -15.36
N LEU A 58 8.32 -9.85 -15.64
CA LEU A 58 7.91 -11.02 -14.84
C LEU A 58 9.04 -12.04 -14.70
N GLY A 59 9.67 -12.46 -15.80
CA GLY A 59 10.77 -13.44 -15.80
C GLY A 59 11.94 -13.05 -14.88
N PRO A 60 12.59 -11.89 -15.09
CA PRO A 60 13.69 -11.45 -14.21
C PRO A 60 13.31 -11.26 -12.75
N LEU A 61 12.07 -10.86 -12.47
CA LEU A 61 11.59 -10.76 -11.09
C LEU A 61 11.36 -12.15 -10.49
N CYS A 62 10.77 -13.08 -11.24
CA CYS A 62 10.61 -14.47 -10.81
C CYS A 62 11.98 -15.11 -10.51
N GLU A 63 12.99 -14.90 -11.35
CA GLU A 63 14.36 -15.35 -11.10
C GLU A 63 14.93 -14.76 -9.80
N ARG A 64 14.77 -13.44 -9.58
CA ARG A 64 15.24 -12.76 -8.37
C ARG A 64 14.64 -13.32 -7.08
N PHE A 65 13.37 -13.74 -7.13
CA PHE A 65 12.62 -14.22 -5.98
C PHE A 65 12.51 -15.76 -5.92
N ASP A 66 13.28 -16.48 -6.73
CA ASP A 66 13.29 -17.95 -6.81
C ASP A 66 11.88 -18.54 -7.06
N VAL A 67 11.11 -17.88 -7.93
CA VAL A 67 9.81 -18.37 -8.42
C VAL A 67 10.04 -19.14 -9.70
N LYS A 68 9.83 -20.46 -9.65
CA LYS A 68 9.95 -21.33 -10.82
C LYS A 68 8.83 -21.06 -11.82
N LEU A 69 9.21 -20.64 -13.02
CA LEU A 69 8.34 -20.58 -14.18
C LEU A 69 8.46 -21.90 -14.94
N GLU A 70 7.65 -22.89 -14.56
CA GLU A 70 7.48 -24.09 -15.40
C GLU A 70 6.52 -23.72 -16.54
N ASN A 71 6.97 -23.83 -17.80
CA ASN A 71 6.24 -23.39 -19.00
C ASN A 71 5.96 -21.88 -19.08
N ALA A 72 7.03 -21.07 -19.00
CA ALA A 72 6.94 -19.65 -19.33
C ALA A 72 6.20 -19.46 -20.68
N HIS A 73 5.25 -18.51 -20.74
CA HIS A 73 4.35 -18.19 -21.87
C HIS A 73 3.01 -18.94 -21.95
N ASP A 74 2.62 -19.74 -20.95
CA ASP A 74 1.21 -20.08 -20.73
C ASP A 74 0.54 -19.04 -19.83
N ALA A 75 -0.65 -18.56 -20.22
CA ALA A 75 -1.40 -17.57 -19.46
C ALA A 75 -1.71 -18.04 -18.03
N ALA A 76 -1.95 -19.33 -17.83
CA ALA A 76 -2.17 -19.89 -16.50
C ALA A 76 -0.87 -19.89 -15.67
N ALA A 77 0.26 -20.23 -16.30
CA ALA A 77 1.57 -20.21 -15.65
C ALA A 77 1.99 -18.78 -15.26
N ASP A 78 1.79 -17.79 -16.15
CA ASP A 78 2.11 -16.39 -15.88
C ASP A 78 1.21 -15.79 -14.78
N ALA A 79 -0.06 -16.19 -14.71
CA ALA A 79 -0.98 -15.80 -13.64
C ALA A 79 -0.55 -16.40 -12.29
N ALA A 80 -0.22 -17.69 -12.26
CA ALA A 80 0.28 -18.36 -11.05
C ALA A 80 1.60 -17.76 -10.57
N ALA A 81 2.54 -17.51 -11.49
CA ALA A 81 3.82 -16.88 -11.20
C ALA A 81 3.67 -15.45 -10.69
N SER A 82 2.74 -14.67 -11.25
CA SER A 82 2.43 -13.32 -10.75
C SER A 82 1.95 -13.35 -9.30
N LEU A 83 1.10 -14.31 -8.94
CA LEU A 83 0.63 -14.48 -7.56
C LEU A 83 1.75 -14.91 -6.61
N LEU A 84 2.55 -15.91 -6.99
CA LEU A 84 3.71 -16.35 -6.21
C LEU A 84 4.75 -15.23 -6.04
N LEU A 85 4.97 -14.46 -7.09
CA LEU A 85 5.89 -13.33 -7.07
C LEU A 85 5.42 -12.25 -6.07
N LEU A 86 4.12 -11.92 -6.07
CA LEU A 86 3.56 -11.01 -5.07
C LEU A 86 3.82 -11.53 -3.64
N TRP A 87 3.52 -12.81 -3.40
CA TRP A 87 3.77 -13.44 -2.11
C TRP A 87 5.23 -13.30 -1.67
N LYS A 88 6.18 -13.61 -2.56
CA LYS A 88 7.62 -13.49 -2.27
C LYS A 88 8.08 -12.05 -2.03
N MET A 89 7.54 -11.07 -2.77
CA MET A 89 7.81 -9.66 -2.51
C MET A 89 7.32 -9.22 -1.13
N MET A 90 6.14 -9.69 -0.72
CA MET A 90 5.55 -9.43 0.60
C MET A 90 6.35 -10.08 1.72
N GLU A 91 6.74 -11.34 1.55
CA GLU A 91 7.59 -12.08 2.50
C GLU A 91 8.93 -11.38 2.72
N ALA A 92 9.59 -10.94 1.64
CA ALA A 92 10.87 -10.24 1.71
C ALA A 92 10.76 -8.80 2.25
N ASN A 93 9.61 -8.15 2.07
CA ASN A 93 9.40 -6.74 2.44
C ASN A 93 8.07 -6.57 3.18
N PRO A 94 7.89 -7.09 4.41
CA PRO A 94 6.58 -7.15 5.04
C PRO A 94 6.02 -5.78 5.45
N LYS A 95 6.88 -4.81 5.81
CA LYS A 95 6.45 -3.52 6.39
C LYS A 95 5.48 -2.74 5.47
N PRO A 96 5.73 -2.54 4.16
CA PRO A 96 4.78 -1.87 3.27
C PRO A 96 3.41 -2.56 3.18
N PHE A 97 3.29 -3.86 3.43
CA PHE A 97 2.04 -4.61 3.28
C PHE A 97 1.24 -4.77 4.57
N ARG A 98 1.74 -4.32 5.73
CA ARG A 98 1.00 -4.30 7.00
C ARG A 98 0.00 -3.14 7.08
N ARG A 99 -0.89 -3.07 6.09
CA ARG A 99 -1.93 -2.04 6.00
C ARG A 99 -3.22 -2.61 5.39
N PRO A 100 -4.37 -1.99 5.64
CA PRO A 100 -5.61 -2.33 4.95
C PRO A 100 -5.44 -2.32 3.43
N LEU A 101 -6.28 -3.09 2.73
CA LEU A 101 -6.20 -3.25 1.28
C LEU A 101 -6.40 -1.90 0.56
N GLU A 102 -7.26 -1.04 1.08
CA GLU A 102 -7.58 0.27 0.56
C GLU A 102 -6.37 1.22 0.64
N ASP A 103 -5.63 1.17 1.76
CA ASP A 103 -4.39 1.91 1.95
C ASP A 103 -3.27 1.36 1.07
N LEU A 104 -3.22 0.04 0.87
CA LEU A 104 -2.29 -0.60 -0.06
C LEU A 104 -2.55 -0.16 -1.50
N GLN A 105 -3.81 -0.13 -1.93
CA GLN A 105 -4.19 0.36 -3.25
C GLN A 105 -3.74 1.81 -3.43
N THR A 106 -4.04 2.66 -2.46
CA THR A 106 -3.64 4.08 -2.48
C THR A 106 -2.14 4.25 -2.60
N TRP A 107 -1.36 3.49 -1.83
CA TRP A 107 0.11 3.51 -1.91
C TRP A 107 0.64 3.06 -3.28
N LEU A 108 0.06 2.01 -3.85
CA LEU A 108 0.42 1.50 -5.18
C LEU A 108 0.02 2.45 -6.31
N THR A 109 -1.08 3.20 -6.17
CA THR A 109 -1.57 4.16 -7.18
C THR A 109 -1.02 5.56 -7.03
N ALA A 110 -0.55 5.95 -5.84
CA ALA A 110 0.04 7.26 -5.61
C ALA A 110 1.18 7.45 -6.62
N SER A 111 0.95 8.29 -7.62
CA SER A 111 1.81 8.45 -8.79
C SER A 111 3.25 8.70 -8.36
N GLY A 112 4.16 7.80 -8.72
CA GLY A 112 5.58 8.11 -8.81
C GLY A 112 5.87 8.92 -10.07
N HIS A 113 5.02 9.89 -10.42
CA HIS A 113 5.29 10.84 -11.50
C HIS A 113 6.26 11.91 -10.98
N ASP A 114 7.45 11.47 -10.57
CA ASP A 114 8.61 12.33 -10.43
C ASP A 114 9.18 12.56 -11.83
N SER A 115 8.52 13.45 -12.56
CA SER A 115 9.09 14.18 -13.68
C SER A 115 8.82 15.67 -13.55
N SER A 116 8.91 16.21 -12.32
CA SER A 116 9.09 17.64 -12.06
C SER A 116 9.51 17.84 -10.60
N GLY A 117 10.63 18.53 -10.38
CA GLY A 117 11.26 18.69 -9.06
C GLY A 117 10.44 19.44 -8.00
N ASN A 118 11.02 19.46 -6.79
CA ASN A 118 10.62 20.19 -5.59
C ASN A 118 9.60 19.58 -4.61
N LEU A 119 9.37 18.27 -4.63
CA LEU A 119 8.80 17.59 -3.45
C LEU A 119 9.88 16.72 -2.83
N GLY A 120 10.19 16.99 -1.56
CA GLY A 120 11.14 16.20 -0.78
C GLY A 120 10.66 14.75 -0.57
N PRO A 121 11.32 13.99 0.32
CA PRO A 121 10.92 12.61 0.63
C PRO A 121 9.41 12.52 0.92
N GLY A 122 8.73 11.52 0.37
CA GLY A 122 7.31 11.30 0.65
C GLY A 122 7.11 10.84 2.08
N TYR A 123 5.87 10.91 2.61
CA TYR A 123 5.58 10.45 3.98
C TYR A 123 6.02 9.00 4.27
N ASP A 124 6.05 8.14 3.24
CA ASP A 124 6.49 6.75 3.40
C ASP A 124 8.03 6.60 3.49
N ASP A 125 8.79 7.63 3.12
CA ASP A 125 10.25 7.69 3.29
C ASP A 125 10.65 8.16 4.71
N LEU A 126 9.68 8.63 5.52
CA LEU A 126 9.91 9.04 6.91
C LEU A 126 10.05 7.84 7.85
N GLU A 127 10.79 8.03 8.93
CA GLU A 127 11.02 7.01 9.95
C GLU A 127 9.69 6.58 10.60
N PRO A 128 9.38 5.27 10.66
CA PRO A 128 8.18 4.80 11.34
C PRO A 128 8.32 4.94 12.85
N PHE A 129 7.27 5.44 13.51
CA PHE A 129 7.21 5.55 14.97
C PHE A 129 6.63 4.28 15.62
N ASP A 130 5.65 3.66 14.97
CA ASP A 130 4.97 2.45 15.43
C ASP A 130 5.43 1.20 14.67
N SER A 131 5.13 0.04 15.25
CA SER A 131 5.50 -1.26 14.69
C SER A 131 4.92 -1.55 13.29
N ASP A 132 3.79 -0.93 12.95
CA ASP A 132 3.10 -1.06 11.66
C ASP A 132 3.42 0.08 10.68
N GLY A 133 4.17 1.10 11.10
CA GLY A 133 4.54 2.25 10.27
C GLY A 133 3.36 3.11 9.81
N LYS A 134 2.27 3.08 10.59
CA LYS A 134 1.06 3.91 10.41
C LYS A 134 1.25 5.34 10.94
N ILE A 135 2.23 5.57 11.80
CA ILE A 135 2.69 6.87 12.28
C ILE A 135 4.15 7.07 11.83
N ARG A 136 4.45 8.28 11.37
CA ARG A 136 5.76 8.67 10.85
C ARG A 136 6.34 9.82 11.67
N ILE A 137 7.65 9.82 11.85
CA ILE A 137 8.39 10.87 12.56
C ILE A 137 8.82 11.90 11.52
N ASP A 138 8.40 13.15 11.73
CA ASP A 138 8.86 14.32 10.97
C ASP A 138 9.36 15.40 11.94
N GLY A 139 10.66 15.34 12.24
CA GLY A 139 11.25 16.13 13.32
C GLY A 139 10.59 15.83 14.68
N ASP A 140 9.95 16.83 15.27
CA ASP A 140 9.21 16.69 16.52
C ASP A 140 7.73 16.29 16.34
N ASN A 141 7.25 16.25 15.10
CA ASN A 141 5.87 15.91 14.79
C ASN A 141 5.69 14.42 14.51
N LEU A 142 4.52 13.91 14.87
CA LEU A 142 4.05 12.59 14.46
C LEU A 142 2.98 12.76 13.38
N ILE A 143 3.20 12.18 12.21
CA ILE A 143 2.31 12.25 11.05
C ILE A 143 1.56 10.95 10.89
N ILE A 144 0.24 11.03 10.64
CA ILE A 144 -0.55 9.87 10.26
C ILE A 144 -0.23 9.47 8.81
N ALA A 145 0.15 8.22 8.59
CA ALA A 145 0.45 7.66 7.28
C ALA A 145 -0.64 6.70 6.75
N PHE A 146 -1.85 6.74 7.29
CA PHE A 146 -2.93 5.84 6.87
C PHE A 146 -4.32 6.44 7.10
N GLY A 147 -5.35 5.85 6.48
CA GLY A 147 -6.74 6.24 6.70
C GLY A 147 -7.06 7.68 6.29
N ARG A 148 -8.21 8.17 6.78
CA ARG A 148 -8.82 9.46 6.38
C ARG A 148 -7.90 10.66 6.57
N HIS A 149 -7.08 10.65 7.61
CA HIS A 149 -6.26 11.79 8.03
C HIS A 149 -4.78 11.64 7.63
N ARG A 150 -4.48 10.81 6.61
CA ARG A 150 -3.11 10.65 6.09
C ARG A 150 -2.49 12.00 5.69
N GLY A 151 -1.28 12.25 6.18
CA GLY A 151 -0.52 13.49 5.99
C GLY A 151 -0.74 14.54 7.08
N SER A 152 -1.72 14.34 7.96
CA SER A 152 -1.98 15.25 9.10
C SER A 152 -1.10 14.91 10.29
N THR A 153 -0.71 15.92 11.08
CA THR A 153 0.01 15.66 12.34
C THR A 153 -0.96 15.28 13.46
N LEU A 154 -0.50 14.46 14.41
CA LEU A 154 -1.32 14.11 15.58
C LEU A 154 -1.68 15.34 16.42
N ASN A 155 -0.82 16.36 16.47
CA ASN A 155 -1.12 17.63 17.18
C ASN A 155 -2.28 18.38 16.52
N GLN A 156 -2.30 18.45 15.18
CA GLN A 156 -3.40 19.05 14.44
C GLN A 156 -4.70 18.29 14.67
N LEU A 157 -4.65 16.95 14.67
CA LEU A 157 -5.83 16.12 14.92
C LEU A 157 -6.33 16.22 16.36
N ALA A 158 -5.43 16.35 17.33
CA ALA A 158 -5.82 16.58 18.72
C ALA A 158 -6.60 17.88 18.90
N THR A 159 -6.38 18.88 18.03
CA THR A 159 -7.14 20.15 18.06
C THR A 159 -8.39 20.09 17.19
N ASN A 160 -8.30 19.49 15.99
CA ASN A 160 -9.35 19.58 14.97
C ASN A 160 -10.35 18.42 15.00
N ASP A 161 -9.97 17.27 15.56
CA ASP A 161 -10.77 16.04 15.57
C ASP A 161 -10.39 15.16 16.78
N GLU A 162 -10.73 15.64 17.98
CA GLU A 162 -10.52 14.91 19.24
C GLU A 162 -11.17 13.52 19.20
N GLY A 163 -12.32 13.37 18.53
CA GLY A 163 -13.00 12.09 18.36
C GLY A 163 -12.13 11.06 17.66
N TYR A 164 -11.46 11.46 16.58
CA TYR A 164 -10.54 10.59 15.87
C TYR A 164 -9.32 10.23 16.70
N ILE A 165 -8.71 11.17 17.43
CA ILE A 165 -7.57 10.88 18.33
C ILE A 165 -7.98 9.92 19.45
N ASN A 166 -9.16 10.11 20.04
CA ASN A 166 -9.68 9.24 21.09
C ASN A 166 -9.90 7.82 20.56
N TRP A 167 -10.48 7.67 19.37
CA TRP A 167 -10.59 6.37 18.71
C TRP A 167 -9.22 5.77 18.40
N LEU A 168 -8.31 6.56 17.83
CA LEU A 168 -6.97 6.15 17.43
C LEU A 168 -6.18 5.57 18.61
N LEU A 169 -6.33 6.15 19.81
CA LEU A 169 -5.67 5.74 21.04
C LEU A 169 -6.52 4.77 21.90
N SER A 170 -7.69 4.38 21.43
CA SER A 170 -8.57 3.42 22.12
C SER A 170 -8.14 1.97 21.86
N PRO A 171 -8.64 1.00 22.66
CA PRO A 171 -8.46 -0.43 22.36
C PRO A 171 -9.07 -0.87 21.02
N ASN A 172 -10.02 -0.12 20.48
CA ASN A 172 -10.63 -0.38 19.16
C ASN A 172 -9.86 0.30 18.02
N GLY A 173 -8.77 1.00 18.33
CA GLY A 173 -7.88 1.63 17.36
C GLY A 173 -6.92 0.62 16.71
N PRO A 174 -6.17 1.04 15.69
CA PRO A 174 -5.33 0.15 14.88
C PRO A 174 -3.96 -0.18 15.51
N PHE A 175 -3.74 0.18 16.77
CA PHE A 175 -2.43 0.13 17.44
C PHE A 175 -2.40 -0.83 18.63
N GLN A 176 -1.28 -1.52 18.79
CA GLN A 176 -0.99 -2.33 19.98
C GLN A 176 -0.89 -1.43 21.23
N GLU A 177 -1.00 -2.04 22.41
CA GLU A 177 -0.98 -1.28 23.67
C GLU A 177 0.32 -0.49 23.87
N ASP A 178 1.46 -1.10 23.56
CA ASP A 178 2.77 -0.45 23.65
C ASP A 178 2.89 0.75 22.70
N ASP A 179 2.45 0.59 21.44
CA ASP A 179 2.43 1.68 20.46
C ASP A 179 1.52 2.83 20.92
N ARG A 180 0.34 2.52 21.47
CA ARG A 180 -0.59 3.53 22.04
C ARG A 180 0.06 4.30 23.20
N ASN A 181 0.76 3.62 24.10
CA ASN A 181 1.43 4.24 25.23
C ASN A 181 2.60 5.13 24.78
N ASN A 182 3.36 4.71 23.78
CA ASN A 182 4.43 5.50 23.18
C ASN A 182 3.88 6.76 22.49
N ILE A 183 2.79 6.64 21.72
CA ILE A 183 2.15 7.77 21.05
C ILE A 183 1.63 8.78 22.09
N ARG A 184 0.94 8.31 23.15
CA ARG A 184 0.48 9.17 24.26
C ARG A 184 1.63 9.91 24.94
N SER A 185 2.71 9.20 25.25
CA SER A 185 3.88 9.79 25.90
C SER A 185 4.53 10.87 25.05
N ARG A 186 4.57 10.68 23.72
CA ARG A 186 5.10 11.69 22.79
C ARG A 186 4.18 12.89 22.69
N LEU A 187 2.87 12.69 22.53
CA LEU A 187 1.87 13.77 22.48
C LEU A 187 1.87 14.65 23.73
N ASN A 188 1.96 14.04 24.91
CA ASN A 188 2.02 14.78 26.18
C ASN A 188 3.31 15.61 26.30
N LYS A 189 4.43 15.13 25.75
CA LYS A 189 5.68 15.91 25.69
C LYS A 189 5.57 17.12 24.76
N THR A 190 4.79 17.03 23.67
CA THR A 190 4.64 18.11 22.69
C THR A 190 3.59 19.16 23.10
N ASN A 191 2.56 18.76 23.86
CA ASN A 191 1.56 19.68 24.42
C ASN A 191 1.96 20.33 25.75
N GLY A 192 3.00 19.80 26.42
CA GLY A 192 3.72 20.38 27.55
C GLY A 192 2.94 20.51 28.88
N LEU A 193 3.44 19.84 29.93
CA LEU A 193 3.55 20.53 31.24
C LEU A 193 5.05 20.63 31.56
N PRO A 194 5.62 21.84 31.70
CA PRO A 194 6.83 22.02 32.49
C PRO A 194 6.48 21.75 33.97
N ASP A 195 7.40 21.09 34.68
CA ASP A 195 7.39 21.06 36.15
C ASP A 195 7.38 22.48 36.75
#